data_AF-A0A924UUG3-F1
#
_entry.id   AF-A0A924UUG3-F1
#
_cell.length_a   1.000
_cell.length_b   1.000
_cell.length_c   1.000
_cell.angle_alpha   90.00
_cell.angle_beta   90.00
_cell.angle_gamma   90.00
#
_symmetry.space_group_name_H-M   'P 1'
#
loop_
_entity.id
_entity.type
_entity.pdbx_description
1 polymer ?
#
loop_
_entity_poly.entity_id
_entity_poly.type
_entity_poly.pdbx_seq_one_letter_code
_entity_poly.pdbx_strand_id
1 'polypeptide(L)'
;FSGQEFGSGSKKVKVQNVAIWHKNGKMIIALDLLGSVNGTIYLSGFPKYNEQTKEIFFDQLSYALDTKNKLMQTANWLAQGIVLKKFEQSCRYSVKPNLEEGQKNMMTYLKNYSPMQGVFINGKMEEIQFQKIQLTNQAIIAFIKIKGSANVTINGLK
;
A
#
# COMPACT_ATOMS: atom_id res chain seq x y z
N PHE A 1 -4.24 7.22 7.94
CA PHE A 1 -4.20 6.65 9.30
C PHE A 1 -4.00 7.71 10.37
N SER A 2 -2.97 8.56 10.29
CA SER A 2 -2.85 9.71 11.21
C SER A 2 -4.12 10.59 11.16
N GLY A 3 -4.62 10.97 12.34
CA GLY A 3 -5.81 11.78 12.53
C GLY A 3 -7.14 11.01 12.59
N GLN A 4 -7.17 9.72 12.25
CA GLN A 4 -8.39 8.92 12.24
C GLN A 4 -8.77 8.41 13.64
N GLU A 5 -10.08 8.39 13.93
CA GLU A 5 -10.65 7.87 15.17
C GLU A 5 -11.26 6.49 14.94
N PHE A 6 -10.91 5.54 15.82
CA PHE A 6 -11.40 4.17 15.82
C PHE A 6 -12.07 3.87 17.15
N GLY A 7 -13.21 3.18 17.13
CA GLY A 7 -13.94 2.83 18.34
C GLY A 7 -15.46 2.80 18.18
N SER A 8 -16.18 2.66 19.28
CA SER A 8 -17.64 2.70 19.35
C SER A 8 -18.09 3.24 20.70
N GLY A 9 -19.14 4.07 20.72
CA GLY A 9 -19.66 4.69 21.94
C GLY A 9 -18.61 5.55 22.65
N SER A 10 -18.47 5.35 23.96
CA SER A 10 -17.48 6.04 24.81
C SER A 10 -16.05 5.50 24.68
N LYS A 11 -15.85 4.37 23.98
CA LYS A 11 -14.54 3.75 23.79
C LYS A 11 -13.97 4.11 22.42
N LYS A 12 -13.15 5.15 22.36
CA LYS A 12 -12.58 5.74 21.14
C LYS A 12 -11.08 5.96 21.30
N VAL A 13 -10.34 5.71 20.22
CA VAL A 13 -8.90 5.98 20.12
C VAL A 13 -8.63 6.77 18.86
N LYS A 14 -7.78 7.79 18.97
CA LYS A 14 -7.31 8.58 17.84
C LYS A 14 -5.88 8.18 17.52
N VAL A 15 -5.61 7.92 16.24
CA VAL A 15 -4.26 7.64 15.76
C VAL A 15 -3.52 8.95 15.57
N GLN A 16 -2.44 9.14 16.32
CA GLN A 16 -1.60 10.33 16.24
C GLN A 16 -0.52 10.12 15.18
N ASN A 17 0.27 9.06 15.32
CA ASN A 17 1.35 8.72 14.40
C ASN A 17 1.23 7.28 13.91
N VAL A 18 1.79 7.03 12.73
CA VAL A 18 1.92 5.70 12.15
C VAL A 18 3.35 5.51 11.67
N ALA A 19 3.99 4.44 12.14
CA ALA A 19 5.27 3.98 11.64
C ALA A 19 5.14 2.55 11.12
N ILE A 20 5.81 2.25 10.02
CA ILE A 20 5.67 0.98 9.31
C ILE A 20 7.07 0.47 8.94
N TRP A 21 7.38 -0.79 9.24
CA TRP A 21 8.65 -1.42 8.87
C TRP A 21 8.51 -2.93 8.67
N HIS A 22 9.50 -3.52 8.02
CA HIS A 22 9.57 -4.96 7.81
C HIS A 22 10.32 -5.66 8.95
N LYS A 23 9.81 -6.81 9.42
CA LYS A 23 10.47 -7.71 10.38
C LYS A 23 10.06 -9.15 10.10
N ASN A 24 11.02 -10.03 9.83
CA ASN A 24 10.81 -11.47 9.65
C ASN A 24 9.71 -11.85 8.65
N GLY A 25 9.68 -11.20 7.48
CA GLY A 25 8.68 -11.46 6.43
C GLY A 25 7.31 -10.81 6.68
N LYS A 26 7.13 -10.13 7.82
CA LYS A 26 5.91 -9.42 8.19
C LYS A 26 6.13 -7.92 8.12
N MET A 27 5.06 -7.18 7.88
CA MET A 27 5.01 -5.75 8.12
C MET A 27 4.55 -5.50 9.55
N ILE A 28 5.31 -4.68 10.27
CA ILE A 28 4.96 -4.16 11.57
C ILE A 28 4.40 -2.76 11.39
N ILE A 29 3.28 -2.49 12.03
CA ILE A 29 2.60 -1.20 12.02
C ILE A 29 2.52 -0.73 13.47
N ALA A 30 3.29 0.30 13.83
CA ALA A 30 3.15 1.00 15.09
C ALA A 30 2.16 2.14 14.94
N LEU A 31 1.20 2.20 15.86
CA LEU A 31 0.17 3.23 15.93
C LEU A 31 0.24 3.88 17.30
N ASP A 32 0.55 5.16 17.33
CA ASP A 32 0.47 5.96 18.55
C ASP A 32 -0.98 6.37 18.76
N LEU A 33 -1.58 5.89 19.85
CA LEU A 33 -2.98 6.11 20.16
C LEU A 33 -3.17 7.09 21.32
N LEU A 34 -4.23 7.89 21.22
CA LEU A 34 -4.72 8.77 22.27
C LEU A 34 -6.22 8.52 22.51
N GLY A 35 -6.68 8.52 23.76
CA GLY A 35 -8.09 8.38 24.14
C GLY A 35 -8.31 7.27 25.15
N SER A 36 -9.25 6.36 24.86
CA SER A 36 -9.55 5.21 25.73
C SER A 36 -8.38 4.23 25.89
N VAL A 37 -7.41 4.28 24.97
CA VAL A 37 -6.10 3.63 25.10
C VAL A 37 -5.07 4.68 24.72
N ASN A 38 -4.14 4.96 25.64
CA ASN A 38 -3.00 5.85 25.41
C ASN A 38 -1.73 5.01 25.25
N GLY A 39 -0.95 5.30 24.21
CA GLY A 39 0.35 4.67 23.95
C GLY A 39 0.43 4.00 22.59
N THR A 40 1.58 3.37 22.32
CA THR A 40 1.86 2.73 21.03
C THR A 40 1.38 1.29 21.02
N ILE A 41 0.54 0.94 20.05
CA ILE A 41 0.23 -0.46 19.70
C ILE A 41 1.01 -0.88 18.47
N TYR A 42 1.46 -2.14 18.45
CA TYR A 42 2.13 -2.73 17.30
C TYR A 42 1.27 -3.85 16.74
N LEU A 43 0.95 -3.73 15.45
CA LEU A 43 0.28 -4.76 14.65
C LEU A 43 1.32 -5.42 13.73
N SER A 44 1.10 -6.68 13.38
CA SER A 44 1.91 -7.42 12.43
C SER A 44 1.03 -8.16 11.43
N GLY A 45 1.38 -8.14 10.16
CA GLY A 45 0.62 -8.83 9.10
C GLY A 45 1.44 -9.02 7.83
N PHE A 46 0.88 -9.79 6.89
CA PHE A 46 1.48 -10.05 5.59
C PHE A 46 0.81 -9.19 4.51
N PRO A 47 1.51 -8.24 3.89
CA PRO A 47 0.94 -7.47 2.80
C PRO A 47 0.66 -8.38 1.60
N LYS A 48 -0.56 -8.31 1.12
CA LYS A 48 -1.07 -9.01 -0.05
C LYS A 48 -1.72 -8.02 -1.00
N TYR A 49 -1.83 -8.44 -2.25
CA TYR A 49 -2.50 -7.69 -3.30
C TYR A 49 -3.81 -8.37 -3.66
N ASN A 50 -4.89 -7.60 -3.78
CA ASN A 50 -6.15 -8.06 -4.35
C ASN A 50 -6.25 -7.58 -5.80
N GLU A 51 -6.22 -8.51 -6.74
CA GLU A 51 -6.30 -8.21 -8.17
C GLU A 51 -7.64 -7.63 -8.62
N GLN A 52 -8.74 -7.95 -7.94
CA GLN A 52 -10.06 -7.45 -8.30
C GLN A 52 -10.25 -6.00 -7.83
N THR A 53 -9.93 -5.72 -6.57
CA THR A 53 -10.07 -4.37 -6.01
C THR A 53 -8.89 -3.44 -6.33
N LYS A 54 -7.78 -4.00 -6.83
CA LYS A 54 -6.51 -3.29 -7.06
C LYS A 54 -5.99 -2.65 -5.77
N GLU A 55 -6.08 -3.38 -4.66
CA GLU A 55 -5.68 -2.89 -3.34
C GLU A 55 -4.57 -3.75 -2.73
N ILE A 56 -3.64 -3.07 -2.06
CA ILE A 56 -2.75 -3.70 -1.09
C ILE A 56 -3.47 -3.74 0.25
N PHE A 57 -3.50 -4.90 0.89
CA PHE A 57 -4.08 -5.11 2.21
C PHE A 57 -3.15 -5.97 3.06
N PHE A 58 -3.34 -5.98 4.37
CA PHE A 58 -2.56 -6.82 5.28
C PHE A 58 -3.39 -8.03 5.71
N ASP A 59 -2.94 -9.21 5.31
CA ASP A 59 -3.51 -10.48 5.75
C ASP A 59 -2.94 -10.90 7.10
N GLN A 60 -3.73 -11.65 7.88
CA GLN A 60 -3.38 -12.12 9.22
C GLN A 60 -2.88 -11.02 10.16
N LEU A 61 -3.56 -9.86 10.15
CA LEU A 61 -3.18 -8.75 11.01
C LEU A 61 -3.40 -9.16 12.48
N SER A 62 -2.38 -8.98 13.32
CA SER A 62 -2.42 -9.39 14.72
C SER A 62 -1.57 -8.49 15.60
N TYR A 63 -1.89 -8.40 16.88
CA TYR A 63 -1.05 -7.66 17.83
C TYR A 63 0.31 -8.34 18.01
N ALA A 64 1.40 -7.58 17.83
CA ALA A 64 2.75 -8.05 18.10
C ALA A 64 2.97 -8.30 19.61
N LEU A 65 3.89 -9.21 19.95
CA LEU A 65 4.16 -9.68 21.32
C LEU A 65 4.49 -8.54 22.31
N ASP A 66 5.26 -7.55 21.88
CA ASP A 66 5.65 -6.41 22.72
C ASP A 66 4.44 -5.56 23.17
N THR A 67 3.39 -5.53 22.35
CA THR A 67 2.11 -4.90 22.68
C THR A 67 1.28 -5.75 23.63
N LYS A 68 1.37 -7.09 23.54
CA LYS A 68 0.59 -8.01 24.39
C LYS A 68 0.93 -7.80 25.86
N ASN A 69 2.21 -7.60 26.21
CA ASN A 69 2.62 -7.38 27.60
C ASN A 69 2.13 -6.04 28.17
N LYS A 70 2.10 -4.97 27.36
CA LYS A 70 1.56 -3.65 27.77
C LYS A 70 0.03 -3.64 27.84
N LEU A 71 -0.65 -4.27 26.88
CA LEU A 71 -2.11 -4.35 26.85
C LEU A 71 -2.67 -5.34 27.87
N MET A 72 -1.92 -6.38 28.26
CA MET A 72 -2.30 -7.30 29.34
C MET A 72 -2.48 -6.58 30.69
N GLN A 73 -1.81 -5.45 30.90
CA GLN A 73 -1.97 -4.62 32.10
C GLN A 73 -3.20 -3.70 32.04
N THR A 74 -3.80 -3.52 30.85
CA THR A 74 -5.04 -2.76 30.67
C THR A 74 -6.24 -3.71 30.65
N ALA A 75 -7.10 -3.68 31.66
CA ALA A 75 -8.24 -4.59 31.85
C ALA A 75 -9.37 -4.50 30.77
N ASN A 76 -9.10 -3.89 29.61
CA ASN A 76 -10.07 -3.63 28.54
C ASN A 76 -9.66 -4.24 27.18
N TRP A 77 -9.06 -5.43 27.21
CA TRP A 77 -8.78 -6.25 26.02
C TRP A 77 -10.03 -6.56 25.16
N LEU A 78 -11.26 -6.45 25.70
CA LEU A 78 -12.53 -6.78 25.03
C LEU A 78 -12.79 -6.03 23.70
N ALA A 79 -12.06 -4.94 23.43
CA ALA A 79 -12.11 -4.22 22.15
C ALA A 79 -11.11 -4.74 21.09
N GLN A 80 -10.20 -5.65 21.45
CA GLN A 80 -9.10 -6.08 20.58
C GLN A 80 -9.58 -6.67 19.26
N GLY A 81 -10.65 -7.48 19.26
CA GLY A 81 -11.22 -8.02 18.03
C GLY A 81 -11.89 -6.96 17.14
N ILE A 82 -12.64 -6.02 17.74
CA ILE A 82 -13.37 -4.98 16.98
C ILE A 82 -12.42 -3.95 16.42
N VAL A 83 -11.45 -3.50 17.21
CA VAL A 83 -10.43 -2.53 16.80
C VAL A 83 -9.51 -3.15 15.76
N LEU A 84 -9.06 -4.39 15.94
CA LEU A 84 -8.28 -5.10 14.94
C LEU A 84 -9.05 -5.27 13.63
N LYS A 85 -10.33 -5.67 13.66
CA LYS A 85 -11.17 -5.75 12.46
C LYS A 85 -11.34 -4.40 11.77
N LYS A 86 -11.55 -3.31 12.54
CA LYS A 86 -11.60 -1.96 11.96
C LYS A 86 -10.27 -1.59 11.31
N PHE A 87 -9.14 -1.91 11.94
CA PHE A 87 -7.84 -1.72 11.32
C PHE A 87 -7.66 -2.58 10.08
N GLU A 88 -8.03 -3.87 10.06
CA GLU A 88 -7.98 -4.71 8.86
C GLU A 88 -8.83 -4.17 7.71
N GLN A 89 -10.00 -3.59 8.02
CA GLN A 89 -10.88 -2.98 7.04
C GLN A 89 -10.30 -1.66 6.51
N SER A 90 -9.73 -0.83 7.37
CA SER A 90 -9.18 0.48 7.01
C SER A 90 -7.74 0.42 6.48
N CYS A 91 -6.97 -0.62 6.79
CA CYS A 91 -5.59 -0.85 6.36
C CYS A 91 -5.51 -1.40 4.94
N ARG A 92 -6.14 -0.69 4.00
CA ARG A 92 -6.15 -0.99 2.58
C ARG A 92 -5.68 0.24 1.82
N TYR A 93 -4.82 0.02 0.83
CA TYR A 93 -4.31 1.06 -0.05
C TYR A 93 -4.59 0.70 -1.50
N SER A 94 -5.42 1.49 -2.17
CA SER A 94 -5.67 1.30 -3.60
C SER A 94 -4.47 1.78 -4.39
N VAL A 95 -3.94 0.91 -5.26
CA VAL A 95 -2.87 1.26 -6.20
C VAL A 95 -3.41 1.69 -7.56
N LYS A 96 -4.73 1.66 -7.75
CA LYS A 96 -5.38 2.06 -9.00
C LYS A 96 -4.95 3.46 -9.48
N PRO A 97 -4.91 4.50 -8.63
CA PRO A 97 -4.44 5.82 -9.06
C PRO A 97 -3.00 5.80 -9.56
N ASN A 98 -2.12 5.05 -8.86
CA ASN A 98 -0.72 4.91 -9.26
C ASN A 98 -0.56 4.18 -10.60
N LEU A 99 -1.38 3.15 -10.84
CA LEU A 99 -1.40 2.42 -12.12
C LEU A 99 -1.90 3.31 -13.26
N GLU A 100 -2.97 4.07 -13.03
CA GLU A 100 -3.53 5.00 -14.02
C GLU A 100 -2.56 6.14 -14.35
N GLU A 101 -1.90 6.70 -13.33
CA GLU A 101 -0.87 7.72 -13.51
C GLU A 101 0.34 7.16 -14.27
N GLY A 102 0.83 5.98 -13.88
CA GLY A 102 1.91 5.30 -14.60
C GLY A 102 1.55 5.03 -16.05
N GLN A 103 0.30 4.62 -16.32
CA GLN A 103 -0.22 4.44 -17.66
C GLN A 103 -0.22 5.76 -18.44
N LYS A 104 -0.77 6.82 -17.86
CA LYS A 104 -0.82 8.15 -18.48
C LYS A 104 0.59 8.66 -18.82
N ASN A 105 1.53 8.50 -17.88
CA ASN A 105 2.92 8.92 -18.05
C ASN A 105 3.62 8.11 -19.15
N MET A 106 3.40 6.80 -19.23
CA MET A 106 3.98 5.99 -20.32
C MET A 106 3.42 6.38 -21.69
N MET A 107 2.12 6.70 -21.75
CA MET A 107 1.47 7.09 -23.00
C MET A 107 2.02 8.40 -23.59
N THR A 108 2.64 9.29 -22.80
CA THR A 108 3.29 10.49 -23.34
C THR A 108 4.50 10.16 -24.20
N TYR A 109 5.21 9.06 -23.87
CA TYR A 109 6.37 8.57 -24.63
C TYR A 109 6.00 7.62 -25.77
N LEU A 110 4.74 7.17 -25.81
CA LEU A 110 4.23 6.27 -26.85
C LEU A 110 3.33 6.97 -27.87
N LYS A 111 2.99 8.25 -27.68
CA LYS A 111 2.10 8.98 -28.59
C LYS A 111 2.87 10.05 -29.36
N ASN A 112 3.36 9.69 -30.54
CA ASN A 112 4.12 10.57 -31.44
C ASN A 112 5.29 11.28 -30.74
N TYR A 113 5.99 10.56 -29.86
CA TYR A 113 7.11 11.12 -29.12
C TYR A 113 8.34 11.17 -30.03
N SER A 114 9.02 12.31 -30.09
CA SER A 114 10.24 12.48 -30.91
C SER A 114 11.44 12.71 -29.99
N PRO A 115 12.25 11.67 -29.70
CA PRO A 115 13.44 11.82 -28.87
C PRO A 115 14.56 12.59 -29.58
N MET A 116 14.58 12.58 -30.91
CA MET A 116 15.51 13.33 -31.76
C MET A 116 14.88 13.59 -33.13
N GLN A 117 15.40 14.59 -33.85
CA GLN A 117 14.89 14.98 -35.16
C GLN A 117 14.84 13.79 -36.13
N GLY A 118 13.70 13.64 -36.81
CA GLY A 118 13.46 12.55 -37.77
C GLY A 118 13.16 11.20 -37.14
N VAL A 119 13.17 11.05 -35.81
CA VAL A 119 12.79 9.82 -35.12
C VAL A 119 11.47 10.03 -34.38
N PHE A 120 10.52 9.13 -34.59
CA PHE A 120 9.20 9.16 -33.96
C PHE A 120 8.86 7.82 -33.35
N ILE A 121 8.38 7.84 -32.11
CA ILE A 121 7.92 6.68 -31.36
C ILE A 121 6.40 6.72 -31.27
N ASN A 122 5.76 5.65 -31.74
CA ASN A 122 4.33 5.45 -31.66
C ASN A 122 4.02 4.05 -31.14
N GLY A 123 3.19 3.96 -30.13
CA GLY A 123 2.88 2.72 -29.47
C GLY A 123 1.52 2.71 -28.80
N LYS A 124 1.21 1.56 -28.22
CA LYS A 124 0.00 1.30 -27.45
C LYS A 124 0.37 0.46 -26.25
N MET A 125 -0.27 0.72 -25.12
CA MET A 125 -0.28 -0.21 -24.02
C MET A 125 -1.60 -0.97 -24.02
N GLU A 126 -1.53 -2.26 -23.71
CA GLU A 126 -2.68 -3.16 -23.71
C GLU A 126 -3.07 -3.50 -22.29
N GLU A 127 -2.12 -4.02 -21.51
CA GLU A 127 -2.42 -4.61 -20.21
C GLU A 127 -1.30 -4.31 -19.20
N ILE A 128 -1.71 -3.91 -17.99
CA ILE A 128 -0.83 -3.79 -16.83
C ILE A 128 -1.21 -4.89 -15.85
N GLN A 129 -0.32 -5.87 -15.71
CA GLN A 129 -0.49 -7.03 -14.85
C GLN A 129 0.36 -6.87 -13.59
N PHE A 130 -0.27 -6.87 -12.43
CA PHE A 130 0.43 -6.99 -11.16
C PHE A 130 0.92 -8.44 -10.99
N GLN A 131 2.17 -8.65 -10.62
CA GLN A 131 2.75 -10.00 -10.50
C GLN A 131 2.87 -10.43 -9.04
N LYS A 132 3.59 -9.64 -8.23
CA LYS A 132 3.81 -9.95 -6.81
C LYS A 132 4.23 -8.71 -6.03
N ILE A 133 4.07 -8.78 -4.72
CA ILE A 133 4.66 -7.85 -3.76
C ILE A 133 5.89 -8.50 -3.14
N GLN A 134 6.95 -7.72 -2.96
CA GLN A 134 8.09 -8.10 -2.16
C GLN A 134 8.37 -7.02 -1.12
N LEU A 135 8.68 -7.46 0.10
CA LEU A 135 9.06 -6.54 1.16
C LEU A 135 10.57 -6.43 1.25
N THR A 136 11.01 -5.21 1.48
CA THR A 136 12.37 -4.89 1.87
C THR A 136 12.33 -4.15 3.20
N ASN A 137 13.49 -3.92 3.80
CA ASN A 137 13.58 -3.17 5.05
C ASN A 137 13.17 -1.69 4.91
N GLN A 138 13.06 -1.18 3.67
CA GLN A 138 12.79 0.24 3.39
C GLN A 138 11.46 0.47 2.67
N ALA A 139 11.00 -0.50 1.87
CA ALA A 139 9.85 -0.30 0.99
C ALA A 139 9.10 -1.60 0.69
N ILE A 140 7.83 -1.42 0.31
CA ILE A 140 7.01 -2.43 -0.36
C ILE A 140 7.27 -2.28 -1.87
N ILE A 141 7.84 -3.30 -2.50
CA ILE A 141 8.13 -3.33 -3.93
C ILE A 141 7.03 -4.10 -4.65
N ALA A 142 6.38 -3.45 -5.62
CA ALA A 142 5.42 -4.07 -6.52
C ALA A 142 6.11 -4.47 -7.82
N PHE A 143 5.98 -5.74 -8.20
CA PHE A 143 6.40 -6.22 -9.52
C PHE A 143 5.22 -6.15 -10.47
N ILE A 144 5.39 -5.43 -11.57
CA ILE A 144 4.37 -5.20 -12.58
C ILE A 144 4.92 -5.62 -13.94
N LYS A 145 4.09 -6.30 -14.73
CA LYS A 145 4.37 -6.65 -16.12
C LYS A 145 3.44 -5.82 -17.01
N ILE A 146 4.01 -5.19 -18.03
CA ILE A 146 3.26 -4.36 -18.96
C ILE A 146 3.36 -5.00 -20.34
N LYS A 147 2.23 -5.16 -21.02
CA LYS A 147 2.15 -5.59 -22.43
C LYS A 147 1.74 -4.42 -23.31
N GLY A 148 2.36 -4.35 -24.49
CA GLY A 148 2.08 -3.33 -25.48
C GLY A 148 2.99 -3.45 -26.69
N SER A 149 2.86 -2.49 -27.60
CA SER A 149 3.64 -2.39 -28.83
C SER A 149 4.29 -1.01 -28.93
N ALA A 150 5.51 -0.93 -29.45
CA ALA A 150 6.16 0.32 -29.81
C ALA A 150 6.73 0.20 -31.23
N ASN A 151 6.46 1.19 -32.05
CA ASN A 151 6.98 1.33 -33.40
C ASN A 151 7.86 2.57 -33.45
N VAL A 152 9.00 2.44 -34.12
CA VAL A 152 9.93 3.54 -34.36
C VAL A 152 9.93 3.84 -35.84
N THR A 153 9.63 5.08 -36.20
CA THR A 153 9.69 5.58 -37.57
C THR A 153 10.86 6.53 -37.70
N ILE A 154 11.69 6.32 -38.72
CA ILE A 154 12.82 7.19 -39.05
C ILE A 154 12.52 7.89 -40.38
N ASN A 155 12.22 9.18 -40.31
CA ASN A 155 11.98 10.06 -41.45
C ASN A 155 13.06 11.14 -41.48
N GLY A 156 14.10 10.95 -42.28
CA GLY A 156 15.20 11.91 -42.34
C GLY A 156 16.56 11.38 -42.81
N LEU A 157 16.64 10.14 -43.30
CA LEU A 157 17.82 9.73 -44.09
C LEU A 157 17.75 10.45 -45.45
N LYS A 158 18.35 11.64 -45.51
CA LYS A 158 18.88 12.22 -46.73
C LYS A 158 20.39 12.08 -46.70
#